data_AF-A0A519MXD9-F1
#
_entry.id   AF-A0A519MXD9-F1
#
_cell.length_a   1.000
_cell.length_b   1.000
_cell.length_c   1.000
_cell.angle_alpha   90.00
_cell.angle_beta   90.00
_cell.angle_gamma   90.00
#
_symmetry.space_group_name_H-M   'P 1'
#
loop_
_entity.id
_entity.type
_entity.pdbx_description
1 polymer ?
#
loop_
_entity_poly.entity_id
_entity_poly.type
_entity_poly.pdbx_seq_one_letter_code
_entity_poly.pdbx_strand_id
1 'polypeptide(L)'
;MKTMVKTIFLFLVSQISHAQGVMDIALKNKPLLIEESAFEIKEIMSSLNVTFVNEEFHIIDKPLLDDLKLQSEKEQKSSWKKSDFKNRILIRQNEKISLDSIKEVANSLNKEQKKLLTEQIKSYNANEVLYRGFPIKISKPVYSSDRRFAVVGFSKGNNGGEIVLYKLVGEKWREENVLKRWAY
;
A
#
# COMPACT_ATOMS: atom_id res chain seq x y z
N MET A 1 -53.38 -26.23 -17.00
CA MET A 1 -52.23 -25.48 -17.54
C MET A 1 -52.37 -24.01 -17.19
N LYS A 2 -51.55 -23.50 -16.26
CA LYS A 2 -51.17 -22.09 -16.12
C LYS A 2 -49.95 -22.01 -15.21
N THR A 3 -48.80 -22.20 -15.86
CA THR A 3 -47.48 -21.60 -15.59
C THR A 3 -47.04 -21.44 -14.13
N MET A 4 -46.27 -22.43 -13.68
CA MET A 4 -45.11 -22.24 -12.79
C MET A 4 -44.18 -21.17 -13.37
N VAL A 5 -44.18 -19.96 -12.83
CA VAL A 5 -43.05 -19.02 -12.92
C VAL A 5 -42.97 -18.24 -11.60
N LYS A 6 -42.46 -18.89 -10.55
CA LYS A 6 -42.10 -18.24 -9.28
C LYS A 6 -40.81 -18.85 -8.74
N THR A 7 -39.77 -18.82 -9.55
CA THR A 7 -38.40 -19.05 -9.10
C THR A 7 -37.50 -18.35 -10.13
N ILE A 8 -36.36 -17.81 -9.69
CA ILE A 8 -35.43 -16.94 -10.43
C ILE A 8 -35.72 -15.44 -10.22
N PHE A 9 -35.66 -14.99 -8.98
CA PHE A 9 -35.26 -13.61 -8.68
C PHE A 9 -34.60 -13.54 -7.29
N LEU A 10 -33.58 -14.36 -7.02
CA LEU A 10 -32.79 -14.23 -5.79
C LEU A 10 -31.44 -14.97 -5.88
N PHE A 11 -30.66 -14.76 -6.95
CA PHE A 11 -29.28 -15.29 -7.02
C PHE A 11 -28.33 -14.40 -7.84
N LEU A 12 -28.51 -13.07 -7.79
CA LEU A 12 -27.58 -12.10 -8.41
C LEU A 12 -26.79 -11.26 -7.40
N VAL A 13 -26.88 -11.55 -6.10
CA VAL A 13 -26.15 -10.78 -5.05
C VAL A 13 -24.96 -11.56 -4.46
N SER A 14 -24.70 -12.80 -4.87
CA SER A 14 -23.63 -13.63 -4.29
C SER A 14 -22.31 -13.65 -5.08
N GLN A 15 -22.11 -12.74 -6.02
CA GLN A 15 -20.80 -12.50 -6.64
C GLN A 15 -20.39 -11.04 -6.39
N ILE A 16 -20.37 -10.63 -5.12
CA ILE A 16 -19.48 -9.52 -4.72
C ILE A 16 -18.07 -10.11 -4.80
N SER A 17 -17.56 -10.21 -6.02
CA SER A 17 -16.14 -10.39 -6.29
C SER A 17 -15.43 -9.40 -5.38
N HIS A 18 -14.67 -9.89 -4.40
CA HIS A 18 -13.86 -9.03 -3.55
C HIS A 18 -12.84 -8.35 -4.47
N ALA A 19 -13.21 -7.17 -4.98
CA ALA A 19 -12.35 -6.37 -5.83
C ALA A 19 -11.08 -6.14 -5.03
N GLN A 20 -9.96 -6.60 -5.60
CA GLN A 20 -8.66 -6.45 -4.98
C GLN A 20 -8.39 -4.95 -4.80
N GLY A 21 -8.05 -4.51 -3.59
CA GLY A 21 -7.63 -3.13 -3.35
C GLY A 21 -6.22 -2.89 -3.87
N VAL A 22 -5.88 -1.65 -4.22
CA VAL A 22 -4.50 -1.29 -4.62
C VAL A 22 -3.49 -1.65 -3.52
N MET A 23 -3.88 -1.48 -2.25
CA MET A 23 -3.04 -1.81 -1.10
C MET A 23 -2.74 -3.31 -0.98
N ASP A 24 -3.65 -4.18 -1.43
CA ASP A 24 -3.41 -5.63 -1.41
C ASP A 24 -2.26 -6.03 -2.34
N ILE A 25 -2.14 -5.35 -3.49
CA ILE A 25 -1.04 -5.53 -4.43
C ILE A 25 0.23 -4.84 -3.93
N ALA A 26 0.09 -3.56 -3.53
CA ALA A 26 1.19 -2.71 -3.11
C ALA A 26 2.00 -3.30 -1.94
N LEU A 27 1.34 -4.07 -1.07
CA LEU A 27 1.94 -4.66 0.12
C LEU A 27 2.37 -6.12 -0.03
N LYS A 28 2.10 -6.79 -1.15
CA LYS A 28 2.24 -8.26 -1.29
C LYS A 28 3.61 -8.79 -0.86
N ASN A 29 4.69 -8.06 -1.19
CA ASN A 29 6.08 -8.43 -0.90
C ASN A 29 6.78 -7.40 0.02
N LYS A 30 6.01 -6.63 0.81
CA LYS A 30 6.54 -5.62 1.74
C LYS A 30 6.56 -6.16 3.18
N PRO A 31 7.34 -5.55 4.11
CA PRO A 31 7.39 -5.97 5.51
C PRO A 31 6.01 -6.03 6.18
N LEU A 32 5.91 -6.84 7.24
CA LEU A 32 4.65 -7.04 7.96
C LEU A 32 4.35 -5.93 8.97
N LEU A 33 5.37 -5.18 9.38
CA LEU A 33 5.19 -4.03 10.26
C LEU A 33 5.25 -2.74 9.44
N ILE A 34 4.28 -1.88 9.68
CA ILE A 34 4.06 -0.62 8.96
C ILE A 34 3.97 0.48 10.01
N GLU A 35 4.60 1.62 9.75
CA GLU A 35 4.43 2.78 10.63
C GLU A 35 2.99 3.28 10.59
N GLU A 36 2.41 3.53 11.76
CA GLU A 36 1.03 4.02 11.90
C GLU A 36 0.83 5.37 11.22
N SER A 37 1.84 6.23 11.27
CA SER A 37 1.87 7.52 10.56
C SER A 37 1.91 7.28 9.05
N ALA A 38 0.92 7.78 8.30
CA ALA A 38 0.99 7.71 6.85
C ALA A 38 2.12 8.60 6.31
N PHE A 39 2.77 8.15 5.25
CA PHE A 39 3.81 8.90 4.57
C PHE A 39 3.20 9.93 3.61
N GLU A 40 3.53 11.20 3.77
CA GLU A 40 3.06 12.25 2.87
C GLU A 40 3.91 12.28 1.60
N ILE A 41 3.26 12.21 0.42
CA ILE A 41 3.96 12.16 -0.86
C ILE A 41 3.85 13.44 -1.68
N LYS A 42 3.05 14.43 -1.24
CA LYS A 42 2.82 15.71 -1.92
C LYS A 42 4.11 16.35 -2.45
N GLU A 43 5.09 16.57 -1.57
CA GLU A 43 6.33 17.27 -1.95
C GLU A 43 7.21 16.45 -2.90
N ILE A 44 7.13 15.12 -2.83
CA ILE A 44 7.83 14.24 -3.77
C ILE A 44 7.12 14.28 -5.13
N MET A 45 5.79 14.19 -5.14
CA MET A 45 4.96 14.24 -6.33
C MET A 45 5.13 15.57 -7.09
N SER A 46 5.12 16.71 -6.38
CA SER A 46 5.29 18.03 -6.99
C SER A 46 6.63 18.17 -7.73
N SER A 47 7.69 17.53 -7.22
CA SER A 47 9.03 17.52 -7.82
C SER A 47 9.19 16.63 -9.06
N LEU A 48 8.23 15.76 -9.36
CA LEU A 48 8.33 14.85 -10.52
C LEU A 48 8.22 15.64 -11.82
N ASN A 49 9.06 15.32 -12.81
CA ASN A 49 8.93 15.87 -14.15
C ASN A 49 9.11 14.74 -15.18
N VAL A 50 8.38 14.81 -16.30
CA VAL A 50 8.28 13.74 -17.30
C VAL A 50 9.66 13.33 -17.83
N THR A 51 10.59 14.28 -17.97
CA THR A 51 11.97 14.02 -18.40
C THR A 51 12.74 13.10 -17.44
N PHE A 52 12.52 13.21 -16.12
CA PHE A 52 13.18 12.35 -15.11
C PHE A 52 12.53 10.97 -15.00
N VAL A 53 11.28 10.84 -15.41
CA VAL A 53 10.60 9.53 -15.45
C VAL A 53 11.16 8.67 -16.60
N ASN A 54 11.86 9.26 -17.58
CA ASN A 54 12.26 8.59 -18.83
C ASN A 54 13.61 7.83 -18.80
N GLU A 55 14.51 8.03 -17.84
CA GLU A 55 15.87 7.44 -17.91
C GLU A 55 15.98 6.04 -17.29
N GLU A 56 15.12 5.69 -16.31
CA GLU A 56 15.07 4.34 -15.70
C GLU A 56 13.68 3.72 -15.67
N PHE A 57 12.62 4.48 -15.98
CA PHE A 57 11.24 4.09 -15.75
C PHE A 57 10.39 4.33 -17.02
N HIS A 58 9.31 3.57 -17.20
CA HIS A 58 8.48 3.69 -18.41
C HIS A 58 7.77 5.06 -18.50
N ILE A 59 7.48 5.51 -19.72
CA ILE A 59 6.87 6.82 -19.98
C ILE A 59 5.47 6.88 -19.35
N ILE A 60 5.26 7.79 -18.40
CA ILE A 60 3.92 8.25 -17.99
C ILE A 60 3.53 9.45 -18.86
N ASP A 61 2.28 9.51 -19.30
CA ASP A 61 1.77 10.67 -20.03
C ASP A 61 1.65 11.89 -19.11
N LYS A 62 2.09 13.05 -19.61
CA LYS A 62 2.08 14.30 -18.84
C LYS A 62 0.71 14.63 -18.22
N PRO A 63 -0.44 14.50 -18.93
CA PRO A 63 -1.74 14.80 -18.35
C PRO A 63 -2.07 13.95 -17.12
N LEU A 64 -1.73 12.65 -17.13
CA LEU A 64 -1.93 11.77 -15.99
C LEU A 64 -1.03 12.16 -14.81
N LEU A 65 0.24 12.48 -15.08
CA LEU A 65 1.15 12.93 -14.03
C LEU A 65 0.65 14.23 -13.38
N ASP A 66 0.19 15.19 -14.18
CA ASP A 66 -0.35 16.46 -13.69
C ASP A 66 -1.64 16.25 -12.87
N ASP A 67 -2.53 15.33 -13.29
CA ASP A 67 -3.70 14.95 -12.49
C ASP A 67 -3.28 14.32 -11.15
N LEU A 68 -2.39 13.33 -11.15
CA LEU A 68 -1.93 12.68 -9.92
C LEU A 68 -1.26 13.66 -8.94
N LYS A 69 -0.51 14.64 -9.45
CA LYS A 69 0.03 15.74 -8.62
C LYS A 69 -1.10 16.54 -7.97
N LEU A 70 -2.07 17.00 -8.75
CA LEU A 70 -3.22 17.75 -8.26
C LEU A 70 -4.02 16.95 -7.22
N GLN A 71 -4.19 15.63 -7.41
CA GLN A 71 -4.86 14.79 -6.41
C GLN A 71 -4.02 14.62 -5.14
N SER A 72 -2.68 14.57 -5.24
CA SER A 72 -1.80 14.46 -4.07
C SER A 72 -1.81 15.71 -3.18
N GLU A 73 -2.07 16.89 -3.74
CA GLU A 73 -2.22 18.13 -2.97
C GLU A 73 -3.45 18.13 -2.06
N LYS A 74 -4.45 17.31 -2.38
CA LYS A 74 -5.68 17.14 -1.59
C LYS A 74 -5.51 16.12 -0.48
N GLU A 75 -4.41 15.36 -0.47
CA GLU A 75 -4.14 14.39 0.59
C GLU A 75 -3.92 15.13 1.91
N GLN A 76 -4.69 14.73 2.93
CA GLN A 76 -4.51 15.25 4.28
C GLN A 76 -3.66 14.29 5.10
N LYS A 77 -2.84 14.87 5.98
CA LYS A 77 -2.09 14.10 6.98
C LYS A 77 -3.06 13.23 7.78
N SER A 78 -2.78 11.93 7.80
CA SER A 78 -3.61 10.95 8.50
C SER A 78 -2.79 9.77 9.01
N SER A 79 -3.39 9.00 9.90
CA SER A 79 -2.83 7.75 10.39
C SER A 79 -3.54 6.55 9.76
N TRP A 80 -2.84 5.44 9.69
CA TRP A 80 -3.41 4.13 9.43
C TRP A 80 -4.15 3.62 10.67
N LYS A 81 -5.21 2.86 10.44
CA LYS A 81 -5.96 2.12 11.47
C LYS A 81 -5.71 0.63 11.29
N LYS A 82 -5.81 -0.14 12.37
CA LYS A 82 -5.67 -1.61 12.30
C LYS A 82 -6.63 -2.24 11.28
N SER A 83 -7.83 -1.68 11.12
CA SER A 83 -8.81 -2.10 10.11
C SER A 83 -8.34 -1.94 8.67
N ASP A 84 -7.39 -1.04 8.41
CA ASP A 84 -6.87 -0.78 7.06
C ASP A 84 -5.96 -1.91 6.57
N PHE A 85 -5.41 -2.72 7.50
CA PHE A 85 -4.53 -3.83 7.18
C PHE A 85 -4.84 -5.08 8.00
N LYS A 86 -5.50 -6.06 7.37
CA LYS A 86 -5.91 -7.30 8.03
C LYS A 86 -4.74 -8.17 8.53
N ASN A 87 -3.60 -8.13 7.85
CA ASN A 87 -2.46 -9.02 8.06
C ASN A 87 -1.15 -8.23 8.25
N ARG A 88 -1.22 -7.03 8.83
CA ARG A 88 -0.06 -6.20 9.16
C ARG A 88 -0.17 -5.68 10.58
N ILE A 89 0.96 -5.29 11.14
CA ILE A 89 1.05 -4.69 12.47
C ILE A 89 1.42 -3.24 12.30
N LEU A 90 0.58 -2.36 12.85
CA LEU A 90 0.89 -0.94 12.94
C LEU A 90 1.82 -0.71 14.13
N ILE A 91 2.84 0.10 13.90
CA ILE A 91 3.84 0.43 14.93
C ILE A 91 3.97 1.94 15.07
N ARG A 92 4.30 2.37 16.29
CA ARG A 92 4.67 3.75 16.59
C ARG A 92 6.14 3.79 16.90
N GLN A 93 6.82 4.82 16.39
CA GLN A 93 8.24 5.01 16.65
C GLN A 93 8.51 5.03 18.17
N ASN A 94 9.58 4.36 18.59
CA ASN A 94 10.03 4.25 19.98
C ASN A 94 9.10 3.46 20.94
N GLU A 95 8.02 2.86 20.45
CA GLU A 95 7.18 1.94 21.24
C GLU A 95 7.57 0.50 20.98
N LYS A 96 7.91 -0.27 22.02
CA LYS A 96 8.18 -1.71 21.88
C LYS A 96 6.89 -2.47 21.57
N ILE A 97 7.02 -3.50 20.74
CA ILE A 97 5.91 -4.38 20.35
C ILE A 97 5.89 -5.59 21.29
N SER A 98 4.74 -5.79 21.93
CA SER A 98 4.47 -7.01 22.69
C SER A 98 4.18 -8.18 21.75
N LEU A 99 4.74 -9.37 22.03
CA LEU A 99 4.39 -10.58 21.28
C LEU A 99 2.93 -11.01 21.50
N ASP A 100 2.29 -10.55 22.58
CA ASP A 100 0.87 -10.82 22.82
C ASP A 100 -0.04 -9.97 21.94
N SER A 101 0.35 -8.72 21.64
CA SER A 101 -0.48 -7.81 20.84
C SER A 101 -0.59 -8.19 19.36
N ILE A 102 0.25 -9.12 18.92
CA ILE A 102 0.33 -9.58 17.53
C ILE A 102 -0.31 -10.97 17.32
N LYS A 103 -0.83 -11.63 18.36
CA LYS A 103 -1.35 -13.00 18.30
C LYS A 103 -2.39 -13.20 17.20
N GLU A 104 -3.31 -12.24 17.05
CA GLU A 104 -4.35 -12.28 16.01
C GLU A 104 -3.76 -12.26 14.59
N VAL A 105 -2.80 -11.36 14.34
CA VAL A 105 -2.11 -11.28 13.05
C VAL A 105 -1.32 -12.56 12.83
N ALA A 106 -0.52 -12.98 13.81
CA ALA A 106 0.28 -14.18 13.74
C ALA A 106 -0.55 -15.44 13.41
N ASN A 107 -1.74 -15.60 13.99
CA ASN A 107 -2.61 -16.75 13.72
C ASN A 107 -3.05 -16.86 12.26
N SER A 108 -3.15 -15.74 11.55
CA SER A 108 -3.50 -15.70 10.11
C SER A 108 -2.31 -15.96 9.17
N LEU A 109 -1.09 -16.02 9.70
CA LEU A 109 0.15 -16.16 8.93
C LEU A 109 0.60 -17.62 8.83
N ASN A 110 1.23 -17.97 7.71
CA ASN A 110 1.88 -19.26 7.55
C ASN A 110 3.19 -19.35 8.39
N LYS A 111 3.82 -20.53 8.46
CA LYS A 111 5.03 -20.76 9.26
C LYS A 111 6.19 -19.81 8.89
N GLU A 112 6.40 -19.58 7.61
CA GLU A 112 7.48 -18.71 7.11
C GLU A 112 7.22 -17.24 7.46
N GLN A 113 5.99 -16.78 7.26
CA GLN A 113 5.56 -15.42 7.62
C GLN A 113 5.62 -15.18 9.13
N LYS A 114 5.27 -16.18 9.96
CA LYS A 114 5.42 -16.10 11.43
C LYS A 114 6.89 -15.95 11.84
N LYS A 115 7.78 -16.71 11.20
CA LYS A 115 9.22 -16.62 11.43
C LYS A 115 9.74 -15.23 11.07
N LEU A 116 9.42 -14.76 9.87
CA LEU A 116 9.79 -13.42 9.39
C LEU A 116 9.26 -12.32 10.34
N LEU A 117 8.01 -12.42 10.77
CA LEU A 117 7.42 -11.46 11.69
C LEU A 117 8.16 -11.41 13.03
N THR A 118 8.49 -12.58 13.57
CA THR A 118 9.22 -12.69 14.85
C THR A 118 10.60 -12.06 14.75
N GLU A 119 11.32 -12.30 13.65
CA GLU A 119 12.62 -11.67 13.36
C GLU A 119 12.50 -10.14 13.29
N GLN A 120 11.52 -9.64 12.54
CA GLN A 120 11.30 -8.19 12.41
C GLN A 120 10.97 -7.52 13.76
N ILE A 121 10.16 -8.17 14.61
CA ILE A 121 9.81 -7.63 15.95
C ILE A 121 11.02 -7.64 16.89
N LYS A 122 11.82 -8.71 16.89
CA LYS A 122 13.02 -8.78 17.71
C LYS A 122 13.99 -7.67 17.33
N SER A 123 14.29 -7.52 16.05
CA SER A 123 15.16 -6.44 15.55
C SER A 123 14.60 -5.07 15.93
N TYR A 124 13.29 -4.85 15.73
CA TYR A 124 12.64 -3.58 16.09
C TYR A 124 12.79 -3.25 17.58
N ASN A 125 12.46 -4.19 18.45
CA ASN A 125 12.49 -4.00 19.91
C ASN A 125 13.90 -3.85 20.48
N ALA A 126 14.92 -4.38 19.79
CA ALA A 126 16.30 -4.27 20.21
C ALA A 126 16.91 -2.89 19.94
N ASN A 127 16.21 -2.00 19.22
CA ASN A 127 16.76 -0.73 18.73
C ASN A 127 18.09 -0.91 17.98
N GLU A 128 18.35 -2.10 17.43
CA GLU A 128 19.51 -2.38 16.61
C GLU A 128 19.37 -1.54 15.35
N VAL A 129 20.02 -0.36 15.33
CA VAL A 129 20.10 0.63 14.23
C VAL A 129 19.54 0.06 12.93
N LEU A 130 18.23 0.27 12.74
CA LEU A 130 17.44 -0.54 11.83
C LEU A 130 17.68 -0.14 10.38
N TYR A 131 18.50 -0.95 9.73
CA TYR A 131 18.45 -1.44 8.34
C TYR A 131 17.62 -0.66 7.31
N ARG A 132 18.24 -0.55 6.12
CA ARG A 132 17.79 -0.08 4.79
C ARG A 132 16.34 -0.34 4.31
N GLY A 133 15.48 -1.00 5.09
CA GLY A 133 14.12 -1.36 4.71
C GLY A 133 13.06 -1.20 5.80
N PHE A 134 13.40 -0.79 7.03
CA PHE A 134 12.51 -0.99 8.18
C PHE A 134 12.62 0.09 9.27
N PRO A 135 11.50 0.57 9.87
CA PRO A 135 10.12 0.28 9.47
C PRO A 135 9.78 0.96 8.14
N ILE A 136 8.77 0.42 7.46
CA ILE A 136 8.25 1.03 6.23
C ILE A 136 7.13 2.01 6.59
N LYS A 137 7.23 3.24 6.12
CA LYS A 137 6.13 4.21 6.09
C LYS A 137 5.48 4.16 4.72
N ILE A 138 4.16 4.28 4.68
CA ILE A 138 3.38 4.09 3.44
C ILE A 138 2.36 5.20 3.33
N SER A 139 2.22 5.79 2.14
CA SER A 139 1.26 6.85 1.87
C SER A 139 -0.15 6.29 1.73
N LYS A 140 -1.17 7.13 1.92
CA LYS A 140 -2.50 6.75 1.40
C LYS A 140 -2.38 6.66 -0.13
N PRO A 141 -3.15 5.78 -0.79
CA PRO A 141 -3.18 5.77 -2.24
C PRO A 141 -3.76 7.08 -2.76
N VAL A 142 -3.03 7.74 -3.66
CA VAL A 142 -3.54 8.89 -4.40
C VAL A 142 -4.04 8.38 -5.74
N TYR A 143 -5.35 8.43 -5.94
CA TYR A 143 -6.00 7.98 -7.16
C TYR A 143 -6.03 9.11 -8.20
N SER A 144 -5.92 8.76 -9.48
CA SER A 144 -6.31 9.67 -10.56
C SER A 144 -7.79 10.05 -10.44
N SER A 145 -8.17 11.16 -11.04
CA SER A 145 -9.55 11.66 -11.11
C SER A 145 -10.53 10.61 -11.65
N ASP A 146 -10.11 9.83 -12.64
CA ASP A 146 -10.88 8.72 -13.25
C ASP A 146 -10.78 7.40 -12.47
N ARG A 147 -9.99 7.36 -11.38
CA ARG A 147 -9.72 6.19 -10.53
C ARG A 147 -9.13 4.96 -11.25
N ARG A 148 -8.63 5.13 -12.48
CA ARG A 148 -7.96 4.04 -13.22
C ARG A 148 -6.50 3.89 -12.88
N PHE A 149 -5.91 4.89 -12.24
CA PHE A 149 -4.54 4.87 -11.75
C PHE A 149 -4.48 5.25 -10.28
N ALA A 150 -3.43 4.80 -9.61
CA ALA A 150 -3.13 5.17 -8.25
C ALA A 150 -1.62 5.22 -8.04
N VAL A 151 -1.15 6.14 -7.20
CA VAL A 151 0.24 6.13 -6.72
C VAL A 151 0.27 5.81 -5.24
N VAL A 152 1.27 5.02 -4.84
CA VAL A 152 1.58 4.72 -3.43
C VAL A 152 3.05 5.01 -3.22
N GLY A 153 3.35 5.82 -2.21
CA GLY A 153 4.71 6.08 -1.76
C GLY A 153 5.12 5.18 -0.62
N PHE A 154 6.39 4.79 -0.64
CA PHE A 154 7.02 4.00 0.38
C PHE A 154 8.29 4.69 0.85
N SER A 155 8.43 4.91 2.16
CA SER A 155 9.68 5.34 2.79
C SER A 155 10.19 4.22 3.69
N LYS A 156 11.47 3.91 3.57
CA LYS A 156 12.17 2.89 4.36
C LYS A 156 12.89 3.56 5.54
N GLY A 157 13.32 2.74 6.52
CA GLY A 157 13.98 3.23 7.73
C GLY A 157 15.30 3.98 7.51
N ASN A 158 15.99 3.76 6.38
CA ASN A 158 17.19 4.53 6.00
C ASN A 158 16.88 5.81 5.22
N ASN A 159 15.66 6.32 5.29
CA ASN A 159 15.17 7.47 4.51
C ASN A 159 15.21 7.28 2.99
N GLY A 160 15.55 6.10 2.47
CA GLY A 160 15.33 5.75 1.06
C GLY A 160 13.87 5.39 0.80
N GLY A 161 13.46 5.34 -0.46
CA GLY A 161 12.07 5.05 -0.79
C GLY A 161 11.76 5.07 -2.27
N GLU A 162 10.48 4.92 -2.58
CA GLU A 162 9.97 4.90 -3.95
C GLU A 162 8.52 5.40 -4.03
N ILE A 163 8.15 6.00 -5.16
CA ILE A 163 6.76 6.26 -5.56
C ILE A 163 6.42 5.27 -6.66
N VAL A 164 5.38 4.46 -6.46
CA VAL A 164 4.99 3.40 -7.40
C VAL A 164 3.62 3.71 -7.98
N LEU A 165 3.51 3.61 -9.31
CA LEU A 165 2.29 3.75 -10.08
C LEU A 165 1.61 2.39 -10.25
N TYR A 166 0.32 2.36 -10.00
CA TYR A 166 -0.56 1.23 -10.19
C TYR A 166 -1.66 1.59 -11.18
N LYS A 167 -2.10 0.59 -11.94
CA LYS A 167 -3.16 0.71 -12.94
C LYS A 167 -4.24 -0.33 -12.71
N LEU A 168 -5.48 0.09 -12.83
CA LEU A 168 -6.65 -0.77 -12.80
C LEU A 168 -6.91 -1.33 -14.20
N VAL A 169 -6.76 -2.64 -14.37
CA VAL A 169 -7.01 -3.36 -15.63
C VAL A 169 -8.17 -4.34 -15.40
N GLY A 170 -9.35 -4.00 -15.90
CA GLY A 170 -10.60 -4.65 -15.52
C GLY A 170 -10.89 -4.39 -14.04
N GLU A 171 -10.99 -5.45 -13.23
CA GLU A 171 -11.24 -5.37 -11.79
C GLU A 171 -9.97 -5.58 -10.94
N LYS A 172 -8.79 -5.55 -11.56
CA LYS A 172 -7.53 -5.88 -10.89
C LYS A 172 -6.51 -4.77 -11.01
N TRP A 173 -5.95 -4.38 -9.87
CA TRP A 173 -4.79 -3.49 -9.83
C TRP A 173 -3.52 -4.24 -10.23
N ARG A 174 -2.64 -3.56 -10.94
CA ARG A 174 -1.31 -4.04 -11.30
C ARG A 174 -0.30 -2.92 -11.06
N GLU A 175 0.89 -3.30 -10.63
CA GLU A 175 2.02 -2.38 -10.65
C GLU A 175 2.37 -2.09 -12.11
N GLU A 176 2.34 -0.81 -12.50
CA GLU A 176 2.63 -0.38 -13.87
C GLU A 176 4.08 0.12 -13.96
N ASN A 177 4.51 0.94 -12.99
CA ASN A 177 5.81 1.59 -13.04
C ASN A 177 6.27 2.14 -11.68
N VAL A 178 7.54 2.50 -11.56
CA VAL A 178 8.06 3.29 -10.43
C VAL A 178 8.34 4.70 -10.93
N LEU A 179 7.75 5.73 -10.34
CA LEU A 179 7.88 7.11 -10.80
C LEU A 179 9.14 7.81 -10.27
N LYS A 180 9.63 7.36 -9.12
CA LYS A 180 10.83 7.89 -8.47
C LYS A 180 11.36 6.90 -7.46
N ARG A 181 12.68 6.79 -7.37
CA ARG A 181 13.40 6.16 -6.27
C ARG A 181 14.34 7.17 -5.63
N TRP A 182 14.59 7.01 -4.34
CA TRP A 182 15.62 7.77 -3.65
C TRP A 182 16.31 6.88 -2.61
N ALA A 183 17.58 7.19 -2.36
CA ALA A 183 18.37 6.61 -1.30
C ALA A 183 19.24 7.73 -0.71
N TYR A 184 19.33 7.77 0.61
CA TYR A 184 20.23 8.64 1.37
C TYR A 184 21.28 7.77 2.08
#